data_AF-A0A368H3J8-F1
#
_entry.id   AF-A0A368H3J8-F1
#
_cell.length_a   1.000
_cell.length_b   1.000
_cell.length_c   1.000
_cell.angle_alpha   90.00
_cell.angle_beta   90.00
_cell.angle_gamma   90.00
#
_symmetry.space_group_name_H-M   'P 1'
#
loop_
_entity.id
_entity.type
_entity.pdbx_description
1 polymer ?
#
loop_
_entity_poly.entity_id
_entity_poly.type
_entity_poly.pdbx_seq_one_letter_code
_entity_poly.pdbx_strand_id
1 'polypeptide(L)'
;MSLNFVSVDPEFCGFCGAILQMPQTAPSSVACRVCGTQWHVREKRDHLVCRIEKIYERTVADTEGMEHDDGADAIVDHLWCPGIMSRGSSAGFDRHITIFSPEGRVYQVEYAFKAINSTNLTAVAVKGIDTAVIAVQKRVPDSLIVADSVTSIYQLSPTVGCCAIGMIPDCKFQVRRAQMEAAQWKYQNGYDMPCELLAKRMADKNQYYTQNAEMRSLGCGGLLQVPPNSFFFLCGQNSGTLAAMIMISFDDEDGAVVFKVDPAGYYRGMKAVSVGVKQVTASSFLEKKIKKKSELNHDETIQLAIEALQSSLGIETRSKDLEVVVVSKKDKTFSSVLSLFSLADALAGFSVARLFVGS
;
A
#
# COMPACT_ATOMS: atom_id res chain seq x y z
N MET A 1 28.19 10.76 -47.25
CA MET A 1 28.36 9.83 -46.11
C MET A 1 29.21 10.52 -45.06
N SER A 2 28.61 11.37 -44.24
CA SER A 2 29.26 11.97 -43.07
C SER A 2 29.02 11.04 -41.88
N LEU A 3 30.09 10.44 -41.38
CA LEU A 3 30.07 9.68 -40.13
C LEU A 3 30.01 10.70 -38.98
N ASN A 4 28.80 10.95 -38.46
CA ASN A 4 28.61 11.74 -37.25
C ASN A 4 29.14 10.95 -36.05
N PHE A 5 30.39 11.19 -35.67
CA PHE A 5 30.92 10.73 -34.38
C PHE A 5 30.37 11.64 -33.28
N VAL A 6 29.26 11.22 -32.67
CA VAL A 6 28.79 11.78 -31.41
C VAL A 6 29.66 11.16 -30.31
N SER A 7 30.51 11.96 -29.67
CA SER A 7 31.28 11.50 -28.51
C SER A 7 30.30 11.20 -27.37
N VAL A 8 30.18 9.93 -27.02
CA VAL A 8 29.25 9.40 -26.01
C VAL A 8 29.63 9.86 -24.60
N ASP A 9 30.87 10.29 -24.40
CA ASP A 9 31.44 10.52 -23.07
C ASP A 9 31.60 12.02 -22.73
N PRO A 10 31.10 12.47 -21.56
CA PRO A 10 31.13 13.88 -21.16
C PRO A 10 32.56 14.41 -20.96
N GLU A 11 33.54 13.55 -20.73
CA GLU A 11 34.92 13.94 -20.43
C GLU A 11 35.76 14.25 -21.66
N PHE A 12 35.24 14.15 -22.88
CA PHE A 12 36.02 14.32 -24.11
C PHE A 12 35.54 15.50 -24.96
N CYS A 13 36.48 16.06 -25.72
CA CYS A 13 36.21 17.08 -26.72
C CYS A 13 35.50 16.45 -27.91
N GLY A 14 34.28 16.90 -28.21
CA GLY A 14 33.49 16.36 -29.32
C GLY A 14 34.10 16.55 -30.71
N PHE A 15 35.16 17.37 -30.83
CA PHE A 15 35.86 17.59 -32.10
C PHE A 15 37.06 16.65 -32.29
N CYS A 16 37.95 16.55 -31.29
CA CYS A 16 39.19 15.77 -31.41
C CYS A 16 39.25 14.51 -30.54
N GLY A 17 38.22 14.26 -29.72
CA GLY A 17 38.16 13.12 -28.81
C GLY A 17 39.16 13.15 -27.66
N ALA A 18 39.87 14.26 -27.41
CA ALA A 18 40.79 14.40 -26.29
C ALA A 18 40.06 14.75 -24.98
N ILE A 19 40.59 14.34 -23.82
CA ILE A 19 39.98 14.62 -22.51
C ILE A 19 39.89 16.15 -22.29
N LEU A 20 38.67 16.64 -22.07
CA LEU A 20 38.33 18.02 -21.78
C LEU A 20 38.02 18.15 -20.28
N GLN A 21 38.87 18.88 -19.55
CA GLN A 21 38.64 19.13 -18.12
C GLN A 21 37.46 20.08 -17.91
N MET A 22 36.37 19.57 -17.35
CA MET A 22 35.18 20.34 -17.04
C MET A 22 35.44 21.33 -15.88
N PRO A 23 34.89 22.55 -15.95
CA PRO A 23 34.99 23.53 -14.87
C PRO A 23 34.00 23.17 -13.74
N GLN A 24 34.37 23.46 -12.48
CA GLN A 24 33.52 23.15 -11.32
C GLN A 24 32.27 24.05 -11.22
N THR A 25 32.24 25.18 -11.92
CA THR A 25 31.15 26.15 -11.91
C THR A 25 30.78 26.60 -13.33
N ALA A 26 29.48 26.79 -13.57
CA ALA A 26 28.92 27.33 -14.80
C ALA A 26 28.13 28.63 -14.49
N PRO A 27 28.01 29.60 -15.42
CA PRO A 27 28.50 29.56 -16.79
C PRO A 27 30.02 29.83 -16.91
N SER A 28 30.70 29.09 -17.77
CA SER A 28 32.15 29.23 -18.00
C SER A 28 32.55 28.73 -19.40
N SER A 29 33.71 29.16 -19.88
CA SER A 29 34.30 28.69 -21.15
C SER A 29 35.54 27.85 -20.90
N VAL A 30 35.70 26.77 -21.67
CA VAL A 30 36.86 25.88 -21.60
C VAL A 30 37.43 25.67 -22.99
N ALA A 31 38.75 25.83 -23.13
CA ALA A 31 39.46 25.51 -24.35
C ALA A 31 40.02 24.07 -24.29
N CYS A 32 39.86 23.31 -25.37
CA CYS A 32 40.53 22.03 -25.49
C CYS A 32 42.05 22.24 -25.58
N ARG A 33 42.82 21.54 -24.74
CA ARG A 33 44.30 21.66 -24.73
C ARG A 33 44.97 21.09 -25.98
N VAL A 34 44.27 20.25 -26.74
CA VAL A 34 44.82 19.55 -27.92
C VAL A 34 44.48 20.27 -29.22
N CYS A 35 43.20 20.59 -29.45
CA CYS A 35 42.77 21.23 -30.70
C CYS A 35 42.47 22.73 -30.58
N GLY A 36 42.53 23.30 -29.36
CA GLY A 36 42.28 24.74 -29.13
C GLY A 36 40.82 25.17 -29.23
N THR A 37 39.90 24.28 -29.61
CA THR A 37 38.46 24.58 -29.73
C THR A 37 37.90 25.10 -28.41
N GLN A 38 37.21 26.23 -28.45
CA GLN A 38 36.55 26.83 -27.29
C GLN A 38 35.12 26.29 -27.14
N TRP A 39 34.80 25.84 -25.92
CA TRP A 39 33.51 25.29 -25.55
C TRP A 39 32.86 26.19 -24.51
N HIS A 40 31.57 26.50 -24.71
CA HIS A 40 30.77 27.20 -23.73
C HIS A 40 29.94 26.21 -22.93
N VAL A 41 30.09 26.24 -21.61
CA VAL A 41 29.33 25.40 -20.68
C VAL A 41 28.24 26.25 -20.05
N ARG A 42 26.98 25.90 -20.31
CA ARG A 42 25.79 26.58 -19.76
C ARG A 42 24.95 25.60 -18.93
N GLU A 43 24.32 26.12 -17.89
CA GLU A 43 23.33 25.38 -17.10
C GLU A 43 22.02 25.33 -17.90
N LYS A 44 21.50 24.12 -18.16
CA LYS A 44 20.26 23.89 -18.89
C LYS A 44 19.10 23.94 -17.89
N ARG A 45 18.19 24.92 -18.05
CA ARG A 45 17.14 25.21 -17.05
C ARG A 45 15.79 24.53 -17.32
N ASP A 46 15.60 23.94 -18.50
CA ASP A 46 14.25 23.55 -18.98
C ASP A 46 14.02 22.03 -19.09
N HIS A 47 14.79 21.20 -18.39
CA HIS A 47 14.50 19.78 -18.27
C HIS A 47 13.92 19.45 -16.90
N LEU A 48 12.73 18.86 -16.89
CA LEU A 48 12.08 18.30 -15.70
C LEU A 48 12.86 17.06 -15.25
N VAL A 49 13.85 17.28 -14.39
CA VAL A 49 14.63 16.20 -13.82
C VAL A 49 13.84 15.61 -12.65
N CYS A 50 13.55 14.30 -12.68
CA CYS A 50 12.92 13.58 -11.57
C CYS A 50 13.83 13.45 -10.32
N ARG A 51 14.97 14.15 -10.31
CA ARG A 51 15.94 14.32 -9.23
C ARG A 51 16.54 15.72 -9.29
N ILE A 52 17.04 16.25 -8.18
CA ILE A 52 17.86 17.49 -8.20
C ILE A 52 19.22 17.13 -8.82
N GLU A 53 19.30 17.05 -10.14
CA GLU A 53 20.54 16.94 -10.89
C GLU A 53 20.58 18.10 -11.90
N LYS A 54 21.68 18.87 -11.89
CA LYS A 54 21.87 19.99 -12.80
C LYS A 54 22.32 19.44 -14.15
N ILE A 55 21.50 19.65 -15.18
CA ILE A 55 21.84 19.27 -16.54
C ILE A 55 22.61 20.42 -17.18
N TYR A 56 23.77 20.13 -17.77
CA TYR A 56 24.59 21.12 -18.46
C TYR A 56 24.56 20.87 -19.96
N GLU A 57 24.37 21.94 -20.73
CA GLU A 57 24.44 21.91 -22.18
C GLU A 57 25.79 22.48 -22.63
N ARG A 58 26.39 21.83 -23.63
CA ARG A 58 27.60 22.31 -24.29
C ARG A 58 27.27 22.63 -25.73
N THR A 59 27.52 23.87 -26.11
CA THR A 59 27.52 24.29 -27.51
C THR A 59 28.95 24.65 -27.92
N VAL A 60 29.30 24.30 -29.15
CA VAL A 60 30.51 24.84 -29.79
C VAL A 60 30.28 26.34 -29.97
N ALA A 61 31.28 27.17 -29.66
CA ALA A 61 31.20 28.59 -29.99
C ALA A 61 31.07 28.75 -31.50
N ASP A 62 30.10 29.55 -31.96
CA ASP A 62 29.75 29.67 -33.38
C ASP A 62 30.99 29.84 -34.26
N THR A 63 31.22 28.85 -35.12
CA THR A 63 32.01 29.02 -36.34
C THR A 63 31.00 29.17 -37.46
N GLU A 64 31.11 30.25 -38.21
CA GLU A 64 30.13 30.65 -39.22
C GLU A 64 29.81 29.49 -40.19
N GLY A 65 28.57 29.00 -40.19
CA GLY A 65 27.98 28.29 -41.34
C GLY A 65 27.59 26.81 -41.26
N MET A 66 26.96 26.30 -40.19
CA MET A 66 26.27 24.99 -40.26
C MET A 66 24.93 24.95 -39.51
N GLU A 67 23.91 24.38 -40.15
CA GLU A 67 22.52 24.24 -39.68
C GLU A 67 22.40 23.19 -38.54
N HIS A 68 21.54 23.47 -37.55
CA HIS A 68 21.33 22.66 -36.34
C HIS A 68 20.11 21.73 -36.51
N ASP A 69 20.31 20.42 -36.42
CA ASP A 69 19.22 19.41 -36.38
C ASP A 69 18.90 19.04 -34.92
N ASP A 70 17.66 19.28 -34.51
CA ASP A 70 17.14 19.03 -33.16
C ASP A 70 16.60 17.59 -33.05
N GLY A 71 17.45 16.63 -32.66
CA GLY A 71 16.96 15.29 -32.32
C GLY A 71 18.02 14.26 -31.99
N ALA A 72 18.31 14.06 -30.70
CA ALA A 72 18.76 12.78 -30.14
C ALA A 72 18.75 12.79 -28.61
N ASP A 73 18.11 11.76 -28.03
CA ASP A 73 17.98 11.48 -26.60
C ASP A 73 19.33 11.09 -25.94
N ALA A 74 19.56 11.50 -24.69
CA ALA A 74 20.78 11.20 -23.91
C ALA A 74 20.52 10.15 -22.81
N ILE A 75 21.44 9.18 -22.71
CA ILE A 75 21.51 8.13 -21.67
C ILE A 75 22.44 8.61 -20.53
N VAL A 76 22.11 8.26 -19.28
CA VAL A 76 22.71 8.78 -18.02
C VAL A 76 23.52 7.70 -17.30
N ASP A 77 24.72 8.04 -16.81
CA ASP A 77 25.51 7.23 -15.86
C ASP A 77 25.57 7.87 -14.47
N HIS A 78 25.53 7.03 -13.43
CA HIS A 78 25.29 7.40 -12.03
C HIS A 78 26.56 7.59 -11.20
N LEU A 79 26.69 8.72 -10.49
CA LEU A 79 27.58 8.84 -9.31
C LEU A 79 26.80 9.23 -8.05
N TRP A 80 27.00 8.44 -7.00
CA TRP A 80 26.40 8.57 -5.67
C TRP A 80 27.21 9.53 -4.79
N CYS A 81 26.58 10.58 -4.26
CA CYS A 81 27.17 11.46 -3.25
C CYS A 81 26.45 11.28 -1.89
N PRO A 82 27.08 10.65 -0.89
CA PRO A 82 26.50 10.51 0.45
C PRO A 82 26.86 11.75 1.29
N GLY A 83 25.88 12.53 1.77
CA GLY A 83 26.27 13.58 2.71
C GLY A 83 25.25 14.55 3.29
N ILE A 84 23.99 14.61 2.86
CA ILE A 84 23.05 15.59 3.43
C ILE A 84 21.69 14.93 3.71
N MET A 85 21.48 14.53 4.97
CA MET A 85 20.15 14.19 5.46
C MET A 85 19.35 15.48 5.67
N SER A 86 18.53 15.85 4.69
CA SER A 86 17.62 16.99 4.81
C SER A 86 16.38 16.61 5.61
N ARG A 87 16.07 17.32 6.70
CA ARG A 87 14.79 17.19 7.40
C ARG A 87 13.70 17.96 6.65
N GLY A 88 12.69 17.26 6.14
CA GLY A 88 11.44 17.82 5.61
C GLY A 88 11.57 18.60 4.30
N SER A 89 12.64 18.43 3.54
CA SER A 89 12.75 19.06 2.22
C SER A 89 11.83 18.33 1.23
N SER A 90 10.91 19.08 0.60
CA SER A 90 10.12 18.57 -0.53
C SER A 90 10.87 18.92 -1.79
N ALA A 91 11.24 17.90 -2.56
CA ALA A 91 11.94 18.07 -3.82
C ALA A 91 11.04 17.56 -4.95
N GLY A 92 10.51 18.46 -5.77
CA GLY A 92 9.73 18.12 -6.96
C GLY A 92 8.40 17.44 -6.67
N PHE A 93 8.11 16.34 -7.39
CA PHE A 93 6.83 15.63 -7.36
C PHE A 93 6.77 14.49 -6.32
N ASP A 94 7.66 14.49 -5.33
CA ASP A 94 7.78 13.46 -4.27
C ASP A 94 6.51 13.24 -3.44
N ARG A 95 5.62 14.23 -3.43
CA ARG A 95 4.29 14.16 -2.80
C ARG A 95 3.17 13.71 -3.71
N HIS A 96 3.38 13.62 -5.02
CA HIS A 96 2.30 13.33 -5.99
C HIS A 96 2.40 11.92 -6.57
N ILE A 97 3.63 11.45 -6.81
CA ILE A 97 3.92 10.13 -7.37
C ILE A 97 4.75 9.30 -6.39
N THR A 98 4.85 8.00 -6.62
CA THR A 98 5.56 7.05 -5.74
C THR A 98 7.08 7.08 -5.96
N ILE A 99 7.67 8.26 -5.93
CA ILE A 99 9.13 8.43 -5.95
C ILE A 99 9.68 8.60 -4.54
N PHE A 100 10.96 8.30 -4.37
CA PHE A 100 11.65 8.52 -3.10
C PHE A 100 11.84 10.01 -2.85
N SER A 101 11.49 10.43 -1.64
CA SER A 101 11.88 11.74 -1.12
C SER A 101 13.40 11.80 -0.90
N PRO A 102 13.97 13.00 -0.70
CA PRO A 102 15.37 13.16 -0.30
C PRO A 102 15.74 12.40 1.00
N GLU A 103 14.75 12.07 1.83
CA GLU A 103 14.90 11.25 3.05
C GLU A 103 14.83 9.74 2.80
N GLY A 104 14.57 9.30 1.57
CA GLY A 104 14.35 7.90 1.22
C GLY A 104 12.96 7.38 1.59
N ARG A 105 11.97 8.26 1.76
CA ARG A 105 10.58 7.89 2.11
C ARG A 105 9.66 7.98 0.90
N VAL A 106 8.57 7.22 0.93
CA VAL A 106 7.52 7.29 -0.09
C VAL A 106 6.26 7.89 0.52
N TYR A 107 6.05 9.20 0.32
CA TYR A 107 4.95 9.94 0.97
C TYR A 107 3.56 9.43 0.57
N GLN A 108 3.40 8.97 -0.67
CA GLN A 108 2.13 8.43 -1.16
C GLN A 108 1.65 7.20 -0.38
N VAL A 109 2.58 6.33 0.04
CA VAL A 109 2.27 5.17 0.90
C VAL A 109 1.83 5.63 2.29
N GLU A 110 2.45 6.68 2.85
CA GLU A 110 2.04 7.24 4.14
C GLU A 110 0.64 7.89 4.08
N TYR A 111 0.31 8.52 2.96
CA TYR A 111 -1.03 9.04 2.71
C TYR A 111 -2.07 7.93 2.62
N ALA A 112 -1.71 6.79 2.02
CA ALA A 112 -2.57 5.61 1.99
C ALA A 112 -2.90 5.11 3.42
N PHE A 113 -1.91 5.04 4.31
CA PHE A 113 -2.14 4.69 5.72
C PHE A 113 -3.03 5.70 6.45
N LYS A 114 -2.89 6.99 6.18
CA LYS A 114 -3.77 8.02 6.75
C LYS A 114 -5.21 7.90 6.23
N ALA A 115 -5.37 7.54 4.96
CA ALA A 115 -6.69 7.36 4.35
C ALA A 115 -7.42 6.13 4.90
N ILE A 116 -6.74 5.05 5.28
CA ILE A 116 -7.36 3.93 6.01
C ILE A 116 -8.08 4.44 7.27
N ASN A 117 -7.43 5.36 8.00
CA ASN A 117 -7.96 5.95 9.22
C ASN A 117 -9.07 6.99 8.98
N SER A 118 -9.32 7.42 7.75
CA SER A 118 -10.41 8.37 7.47
C SER A 118 -11.81 7.76 7.68
N THR A 119 -11.92 6.44 7.64
CA THR A 119 -13.21 5.73 7.71
C THR A 119 -13.79 5.59 9.11
N ASN A 120 -13.04 5.94 10.17
CA ASN A 120 -13.50 5.83 11.56
C ASN A 120 -13.98 4.43 11.98
N LEU A 121 -13.56 3.40 11.25
CA LEU A 121 -13.77 2.00 11.60
C LEU A 121 -12.52 1.44 12.28
N THR A 122 -12.71 0.41 13.07
CA THR A 122 -11.62 -0.36 13.67
C THR A 122 -12.01 -1.82 13.64
N ALA A 123 -11.06 -2.68 13.25
CA ALA A 123 -11.18 -4.12 13.38
C ALA A 123 -10.06 -4.66 14.25
N VAL A 124 -10.36 -5.77 14.89
CA VAL A 124 -9.45 -6.55 15.70
C VAL A 124 -9.55 -7.99 15.25
N ALA A 125 -8.41 -8.67 15.13
CA ALA A 125 -8.36 -10.09 14.92
C ALA A 125 -7.43 -10.76 15.91
N VAL A 126 -7.81 -11.96 16.36
CA VAL A 126 -7.10 -12.72 17.39
C VAL A 126 -7.02 -14.19 16.95
N LYS A 127 -5.83 -14.77 17.09
CA LYS A 127 -5.56 -16.20 16.93
C LYS A 127 -5.63 -16.87 18.31
N GLY A 128 -6.49 -17.87 18.42
CA GLY A 128 -6.50 -18.88 19.49
C GLY A 128 -5.77 -20.15 19.05
N ILE A 129 -5.90 -21.21 19.86
CA ILE A 129 -5.29 -22.52 19.56
C ILE A 129 -6.02 -23.17 18.38
N ASP A 130 -7.34 -23.36 18.52
CA ASP A 130 -8.17 -24.05 17.54
C ASP A 130 -8.98 -23.10 16.66
N THR A 131 -8.98 -21.79 16.96
CA THR A 131 -9.87 -20.82 16.32
C THR A 131 -9.20 -19.48 16.01
N ALA A 132 -9.65 -18.83 14.94
CA ALA A 132 -9.30 -17.45 14.60
C ALA A 132 -10.57 -16.60 14.54
N VAL A 133 -10.50 -15.39 15.07
CA VAL A 133 -11.66 -14.48 15.18
C VAL A 133 -11.31 -13.13 14.59
N ILE A 134 -12.23 -12.55 13.82
CA ILE A 134 -12.24 -11.12 13.47
C ILE A 134 -13.48 -10.49 14.09
N ALA A 135 -13.29 -9.37 14.78
CA ALA A 135 -14.35 -8.48 15.26
C ALA A 135 -14.19 -7.10 14.62
N VAL A 136 -15.26 -6.57 14.02
CA VAL A 136 -15.28 -5.28 13.32
C VAL A 136 -16.42 -4.43 13.83
N GLN A 137 -16.17 -3.12 13.94
CA GLN A 137 -17.25 -2.17 14.17
C GLN A 137 -18.12 -2.01 12.92
N LYS A 138 -19.43 -2.20 13.06
CA LYS A 138 -20.43 -1.88 12.05
C LYS A 138 -21.02 -0.50 12.36
N ARG A 139 -21.01 0.40 11.38
CA ARG A 139 -21.66 1.72 11.49
C ARG A 139 -22.63 1.88 10.34
N VAL A 140 -23.91 1.94 10.68
CA VAL A 140 -24.98 2.26 9.72
C VAL A 140 -25.37 3.73 9.97
N PRO A 141 -25.05 4.66 9.04
CA PRO A 141 -25.27 6.08 9.27
C PRO A 141 -26.75 6.47 9.19
N ASP A 142 -27.54 5.75 8.39
CA ASP A 142 -28.96 6.04 8.17
C ASP A 142 -29.81 4.78 8.43
N SER A 143 -30.92 4.98 9.13
CA SER A 143 -31.96 3.98 9.40
C SER A 143 -32.58 3.36 8.14
N LEU A 144 -32.56 4.06 7.00
CA LEU A 144 -33.12 3.58 5.74
C LEU A 144 -32.23 2.55 5.03
N ILE A 145 -30.95 2.45 5.43
CA ILE A 145 -30.03 1.49 4.85
C ILE A 145 -30.31 0.11 5.44
N VAL A 146 -30.46 -0.88 4.57
CA VAL A 146 -30.55 -2.29 4.98
C VAL A 146 -29.24 -2.66 5.68
N ALA A 147 -29.29 -2.85 7.00
CA ALA A 147 -28.11 -3.08 7.82
C ALA A 147 -27.26 -4.26 7.30
N ASP A 148 -27.89 -5.34 6.84
CA ASP A 148 -27.21 -6.53 6.35
C ASP A 148 -26.37 -6.30 5.08
N SER A 149 -26.67 -5.23 4.33
CA SER A 149 -25.90 -4.88 3.12
C SER A 149 -24.57 -4.16 3.43
N VAL A 150 -24.44 -3.61 4.64
CA VAL A 150 -23.25 -2.89 5.09
C VAL A 150 -22.39 -3.86 5.88
N THR A 151 -21.41 -4.46 5.21
CA THR A 151 -20.46 -5.40 5.82
C THR A 151 -19.03 -5.03 5.45
N SER A 152 -18.11 -5.23 6.40
CA SER A 152 -16.66 -5.08 6.16
C SER A 152 -15.94 -6.42 6.09
N ILE A 153 -16.69 -7.50 6.23
CA ILE A 153 -16.22 -8.88 6.23
C ILE A 153 -16.66 -9.55 4.93
N TYR A 154 -15.72 -10.23 4.29
CA TYR A 154 -15.91 -10.86 2.99
C TYR A 154 -15.30 -12.26 2.97
N GLN A 155 -16.02 -13.19 2.36
CA GLN A 155 -15.51 -14.52 2.07
C GLN A 155 -14.64 -14.46 0.80
N LEU A 156 -13.38 -14.90 0.89
CA LEU A 156 -12.48 -14.97 -0.26
C LEU A 156 -12.51 -16.35 -0.91
N SER A 157 -12.50 -17.38 -0.08
CA SER A 157 -12.51 -18.80 -0.44
C SER A 157 -13.43 -19.53 0.56
N PRO A 158 -13.89 -20.77 0.29
CA PRO A 158 -14.60 -21.55 1.30
C PRO A 158 -13.86 -21.66 2.63
N THR A 159 -12.53 -21.66 2.62
CA THR A 159 -11.67 -21.79 3.82
C THR A 159 -11.11 -20.46 4.35
N VAL A 160 -11.08 -19.41 3.52
CA VAL A 160 -10.41 -18.13 3.85
C VAL A 160 -11.41 -16.99 3.91
N GLY A 161 -11.41 -16.31 5.04
CA GLY A 161 -12.14 -15.09 5.28
C GLY A 161 -11.25 -13.87 5.32
N CYS A 162 -11.83 -12.70 5.05
CA CYS A 162 -11.15 -11.45 5.25
C CYS A 162 -12.04 -10.35 5.83
N CYS A 163 -11.40 -9.38 6.47
CA CYS A 163 -11.95 -8.07 6.73
C CYS A 163 -11.09 -7.03 6.01
N ALA A 164 -11.74 -6.10 5.31
CA ALA A 164 -11.07 -5.01 4.61
C ALA A 164 -11.49 -3.67 5.23
N ILE A 165 -10.50 -2.87 5.63
CA ILE A 165 -10.72 -1.54 6.23
C ILE A 165 -10.01 -0.49 5.40
N GLY A 166 -10.73 0.58 5.10
CA GLY A 166 -10.29 1.67 4.25
C GLY A 166 -11.44 2.14 3.40
N MET A 167 -11.14 2.80 2.28
CA MET A 167 -12.17 3.29 1.37
C MET A 167 -12.95 2.11 0.77
N ILE A 168 -14.27 2.10 0.93
CA ILE A 168 -15.14 0.96 0.60
C ILE A 168 -14.96 0.44 -0.84
N PRO A 169 -14.88 1.28 -1.88
CA PRO A 169 -14.65 0.82 -3.26
C PRO A 169 -13.34 0.05 -3.41
N ASP A 170 -12.27 0.52 -2.76
CA ASP A 170 -10.95 -0.13 -2.82
C ASP A 170 -10.92 -1.43 -2.03
N CYS A 171 -11.61 -1.46 -0.88
CA CYS A 171 -11.85 -2.70 -0.14
C CYS A 171 -12.52 -3.74 -1.03
N LYS A 172 -13.63 -3.39 -1.69
CA LYS A 172 -14.36 -4.29 -2.59
C LYS A 172 -13.50 -4.73 -3.78
N PHE A 173 -12.72 -3.84 -4.37
CA PHE A 173 -11.80 -4.18 -5.44
C PHE A 173 -10.73 -5.19 -4.97
N GLN A 174 -10.10 -4.93 -3.82
CA GLN A 174 -9.06 -5.82 -3.29
C GLN A 174 -9.63 -7.20 -2.94
N VAL A 175 -10.84 -7.25 -2.38
CA VAL A 175 -11.58 -8.50 -2.12
C VAL A 175 -11.84 -9.26 -3.43
N ARG A 176 -12.35 -8.58 -4.46
CA ARG A 176 -12.57 -9.22 -5.78
C ARG A 176 -11.26 -9.73 -6.37
N ARG A 177 -10.17 -8.98 -6.23
CA ARG A 177 -8.85 -9.39 -6.71
C ARG A 177 -8.35 -10.64 -5.97
N ALA A 178 -8.52 -10.69 -4.65
CA ALA A 178 -8.16 -11.84 -3.84
C ALA A 178 -9.02 -13.08 -4.17
N GLN A 179 -10.32 -12.92 -4.39
CA GLN A 179 -11.21 -13.98 -4.86
C GLN A 179 -10.75 -14.57 -6.20
N MET A 180 -10.36 -13.71 -7.15
CA MET A 180 -9.83 -14.17 -8.44
C MET A 180 -8.52 -14.96 -8.28
N GLU A 181 -7.60 -14.52 -7.43
CA GLU A 181 -6.34 -15.25 -7.19
C GLU A 181 -6.59 -16.59 -6.50
N ALA A 182 -7.49 -16.64 -5.51
CA ALA A 182 -7.84 -17.88 -4.83
C ALA A 182 -8.50 -18.88 -5.79
N ALA A 183 -9.41 -18.41 -6.66
CA ALA A 183 -10.05 -19.24 -7.67
C ALA A 183 -9.04 -19.74 -8.72
N GLN A 184 -8.13 -18.87 -9.18
CA GLN A 184 -7.08 -19.23 -10.12
C GLN A 184 -6.13 -20.27 -9.54
N TRP A 185 -5.72 -20.11 -8.28
CA TRP A 185 -4.89 -21.08 -7.58
C TRP A 185 -5.57 -22.44 -7.51
N LYS A 186 -6.85 -22.47 -7.12
CA LYS A 186 -7.64 -23.71 -7.05
C LYS A 186 -7.76 -24.39 -8.41
N TYR A 187 -7.94 -23.61 -9.47
CA TYR A 187 -7.98 -24.14 -10.84
C TYR A 187 -6.64 -24.74 -11.28
N GLN A 188 -5.52 -24.10 -10.95
CA GLN A 188 -4.19 -24.55 -11.37
C GLN A 188 -3.67 -25.74 -10.56
N ASN A 189 -3.89 -25.73 -9.23
CA ASN A 189 -3.26 -26.67 -8.32
C ASN A 189 -4.23 -27.73 -7.77
N GLY A 190 -5.55 -27.56 -7.94
CA GLY A 190 -6.56 -28.54 -7.54
C GLY A 190 -6.98 -28.53 -6.07
N TYR A 191 -6.38 -27.67 -5.23
CA TYR A 191 -6.72 -27.52 -3.80
C TYR A 191 -6.95 -26.05 -3.42
N ASP A 192 -7.59 -25.80 -2.26
CA ASP A 192 -7.86 -24.45 -1.78
C ASP A 192 -6.57 -23.70 -1.41
N MET A 193 -6.49 -22.41 -1.75
CA MET A 193 -5.29 -21.61 -1.52
C MET A 193 -5.02 -21.40 -0.03
N PRO A 194 -3.80 -21.74 0.47
CA PRO A 194 -3.40 -21.41 1.84
C PRO A 194 -3.44 -19.91 2.10
N CYS A 195 -3.88 -19.50 3.30
CA CYS A 195 -4.04 -18.09 3.63
C CYS A 195 -2.72 -17.31 3.59
N GLU A 196 -1.60 -17.94 3.96
CA GLU A 196 -0.28 -17.29 3.85
C GLU A 196 0.06 -16.94 2.40
N LEU A 197 -0.12 -17.89 1.48
CA LEU A 197 0.17 -17.69 0.07
C LEU A 197 -0.75 -16.64 -0.54
N LEU A 198 -2.03 -16.63 -0.15
CA LEU A 198 -2.95 -15.59 -0.59
C LEU A 198 -2.52 -14.21 -0.07
N ALA A 199 -2.10 -14.12 1.20
CA ALA A 199 -1.58 -12.89 1.78
C ALA A 199 -0.33 -12.38 1.06
N LYS A 200 0.62 -13.28 0.79
CA LYS A 200 1.82 -12.99 0.00
C LYS A 200 1.46 -12.48 -1.39
N ARG A 201 0.57 -13.18 -2.09
CA ARG A 201 0.16 -12.80 -3.45
C ARG A 201 -0.51 -11.44 -3.51
N MET A 202 -1.32 -11.12 -2.50
CA MET A 202 -1.94 -9.80 -2.39
C MET A 202 -0.92 -8.72 -2.05
N ALA A 203 0.07 -9.02 -1.21
CA ALA A 203 1.17 -8.11 -0.89
C ALA A 203 2.05 -7.81 -2.11
N ASP A 204 2.38 -8.82 -2.92
CA ASP A 204 3.14 -8.64 -4.17
C ASP A 204 2.42 -7.71 -5.16
N LYS A 205 1.08 -7.80 -5.22
CA LYS A 205 0.27 -6.90 -6.05
C LYS A 205 0.19 -5.50 -5.49
N ASN A 206 0.05 -5.37 -4.17
CA ASN A 206 0.11 -4.06 -3.53
C ASN A 206 1.47 -3.40 -3.79
N GLN A 207 2.53 -4.19 -3.76
CA GLN A 207 3.88 -3.72 -4.04
C GLN A 207 4.02 -3.18 -5.48
N TYR A 208 3.44 -3.86 -6.46
CA TYR A 208 3.40 -3.36 -7.83
C TYR A 208 2.84 -1.92 -7.92
N TYR A 209 1.84 -1.59 -7.12
CA TYR A 209 1.28 -0.23 -7.08
C TYR A 209 2.16 0.80 -6.36
N THR A 210 3.13 0.38 -5.54
CA THR A 210 4.05 1.34 -4.90
C THR A 210 5.27 1.64 -5.78
N GLN A 211 5.64 0.74 -6.69
CA GLN A 211 6.78 0.95 -7.59
C GLN A 211 6.41 1.72 -8.86
N ASN A 212 5.19 1.52 -9.38
CA ASN A 212 4.79 2.11 -10.65
C ASN A 212 4.03 3.42 -10.45
N ALA A 213 4.61 4.52 -10.96
CA ALA A 213 4.09 5.87 -10.80
C ALA A 213 2.80 6.15 -11.61
N GLU A 214 2.48 5.30 -12.59
CA GLU A 214 1.25 5.41 -13.40
C GLU A 214 -0.02 5.17 -12.59
N MET A 215 0.11 4.46 -11.47
CA MET A 215 -1.00 4.01 -10.65
C MET A 215 -0.90 4.67 -9.29
N ARG A 216 -1.95 5.37 -8.88
CA ARG A 216 -1.99 5.98 -7.55
C ARG A 216 -2.03 4.87 -6.50
N SER A 217 -1.06 4.83 -5.57
CA SER A 217 -1.30 4.19 -4.26
C SER A 217 -2.38 5.04 -3.60
N LEU A 218 -3.63 4.60 -3.66
CA LEU A 218 -4.72 5.55 -3.57
C LEU A 218 -4.72 6.28 -2.22
N GLY A 219 -5.35 7.45 -2.17
CA GLY A 219 -5.24 8.36 -1.04
C GLY A 219 -4.91 9.74 -1.52
N CYS A 220 -5.85 10.36 -2.23
CA CYS A 220 -6.41 11.69 -1.99
C CYS A 220 -7.57 11.82 -2.97
N GLY A 221 -8.74 12.25 -2.46
CA GLY A 221 -9.72 12.90 -3.30
C GLY A 221 -9.07 14.15 -3.91
N GLY A 222 -8.93 14.14 -5.22
CA GLY A 222 -8.45 15.27 -6.00
C GLY A 222 -8.87 15.01 -7.43
N LEU A 223 -9.95 15.66 -7.84
CA LEU A 223 -10.39 15.77 -9.23
C LEU A 223 -9.21 16.25 -10.07
N LEU A 224 -8.52 15.34 -10.77
CA LEU A 224 -7.73 15.74 -11.93
C LEU A 224 -8.65 15.67 -13.13
N GLN A 225 -9.12 16.85 -13.52
CA GLN A 225 -9.92 17.09 -14.70
C GLN A 225 -9.03 16.88 -15.93
N VAL A 226 -9.13 15.70 -16.55
CA VAL A 226 -8.46 15.39 -17.81
C VAL A 226 -9.30 15.98 -18.97
N PRO A 227 -8.69 16.66 -19.96
CA PRO A 227 -9.42 17.36 -21.03
C PRO A 227 -10.33 16.44 -21.87
N PRO A 228 -11.45 16.97 -22.40
CA PRO A 228 -12.58 16.21 -22.94
C PRO A 228 -12.32 15.40 -24.22
N ASN A 229 -11.14 15.47 -24.82
CA ASN A 229 -10.85 14.82 -26.11
C ASN A 229 -9.95 13.57 -26.00
N SER A 230 -9.65 13.10 -24.80
CA SER A 230 -9.07 11.78 -24.59
C SER A 230 -10.19 10.80 -24.25
N PHE A 231 -10.70 10.11 -25.27
CA PHE A 231 -11.65 9.01 -25.16
C PHE A 231 -10.96 7.78 -24.53
N PHE A 232 -10.29 7.96 -23.39
CA PHE A 232 -9.79 6.88 -22.56
C PHE A 232 -10.84 6.63 -21.50
N PHE A 233 -11.59 5.57 -21.75
CA PHE A 233 -12.58 4.98 -20.88
C PHE A 233 -11.94 4.66 -19.50
N LEU A 234 -11.84 5.63 -18.60
CA LEU A 234 -11.46 5.43 -17.19
C LEU A 234 -12.65 4.89 -16.38
N CYS A 235 -13.31 3.88 -16.95
CA CYS A 235 -14.20 2.96 -16.27
C CYS A 235 -13.65 1.56 -16.56
N GLY A 236 -12.55 1.18 -15.89
CA GLY A 236 -11.89 -0.10 -16.13
C GLY A 236 -10.55 -0.24 -15.43
N GLN A 237 -10.53 -0.94 -14.29
CA GLN A 237 -9.42 -1.73 -13.75
C GLN A 237 -8.21 -1.06 -13.07
N ASN A 238 -8.13 0.26 -12.92
CA ASN A 238 -6.92 0.90 -12.39
C ASN A 238 -7.06 1.50 -10.99
N SER A 239 -7.52 0.69 -10.02
CA SER A 239 -7.57 1.05 -8.60
C SER A 239 -6.33 0.52 -7.88
N GLY A 240 -5.49 1.43 -7.36
CA GLY A 240 -4.44 1.07 -6.38
C GLY A 240 -5.06 0.55 -5.09
N THR A 241 -4.29 0.43 -3.99
CA THR A 241 -4.79 -0.22 -2.76
C THR A 241 -4.75 0.71 -1.54
N LEU A 242 -5.93 1.07 -1.03
CA LEU A 242 -6.17 1.90 0.16
C LEU A 242 -6.75 1.12 1.33
N ALA A 243 -6.82 -0.20 1.16
CA ALA A 243 -7.41 -1.07 2.13
C ALA A 243 -6.28 -1.86 2.81
N ALA A 244 -6.34 -1.88 4.14
CA ALA A 244 -5.65 -2.90 4.90
C ALA A 244 -6.59 -4.10 5.03
N MET A 245 -6.06 -5.27 4.73
CA MET A 245 -6.81 -6.52 4.76
C MET A 245 -6.30 -7.39 5.90
N ILE A 246 -7.21 -7.89 6.72
CA ILE A 246 -6.94 -8.95 7.68
C ILE A 246 -7.57 -10.21 7.13
N MET A 247 -6.82 -11.29 7.02
CA MET A 247 -7.30 -12.60 6.62
C MET A 247 -7.23 -13.58 7.78
N ILE A 248 -8.23 -14.44 7.87
CA ILE A 248 -8.25 -15.56 8.79
C ILE A 248 -8.57 -16.85 8.04
N SER A 249 -7.95 -17.93 8.49
CA SER A 249 -8.31 -19.28 8.07
C SER A 249 -7.92 -20.27 9.16
N PHE A 250 -8.37 -21.50 8.99
CA PHE A 250 -7.88 -22.64 9.74
C PHE A 250 -7.21 -23.59 8.76
N ASP A 251 -5.93 -23.83 8.95
CA ASP A 251 -5.16 -24.83 8.23
C ASP A 251 -5.01 -26.09 9.10
N ASP A 252 -4.92 -27.26 8.47
CA ASP A 252 -4.75 -28.52 9.19
C ASP A 252 -3.34 -28.70 9.75
N GLU A 253 -2.34 -28.10 9.10
CA GLU A 253 -0.93 -28.19 9.51
C GLU A 253 -0.57 -27.10 10.53
N ASP A 254 -0.91 -25.84 10.23
CA ASP A 254 -0.53 -24.67 11.05
C ASP A 254 -1.61 -24.25 12.09
N GLY A 255 -2.79 -24.88 12.02
CA GLY A 255 -3.95 -24.54 12.83
C GLY A 255 -4.59 -23.21 12.43
N ALA A 256 -5.15 -22.50 13.41
CA ALA A 256 -5.71 -21.17 13.17
C ALA A 256 -4.61 -20.16 12.77
N VAL A 257 -4.83 -19.39 11.70
CA VAL A 257 -3.89 -18.36 11.24
C VAL A 257 -4.58 -17.02 11.02
N VAL A 258 -3.84 -15.94 11.31
CA VAL A 258 -4.28 -14.56 11.11
C VAL A 258 -3.16 -13.83 10.38
N PHE A 259 -3.46 -13.30 9.20
CA PHE A 259 -2.53 -12.53 8.39
C PHE A 259 -3.04 -11.11 8.19
N LYS A 260 -2.14 -10.15 8.23
CA LYS A 260 -2.42 -8.76 7.84
C LYS A 260 -1.63 -8.43 6.57
N VAL A 261 -2.29 -7.74 5.65
CA VAL A 261 -1.70 -7.19 4.43
C VAL A 261 -1.89 -5.67 4.43
N ASP A 262 -0.78 -4.95 4.29
CA ASP A 262 -0.73 -3.50 4.23
C ASP A 262 -0.69 -2.99 2.79
N PRO A 263 -1.13 -1.73 2.54
CA PRO A 263 -1.08 -1.11 1.22
C PRO A 263 0.36 -0.95 0.68
N ALA A 264 1.36 -0.95 1.58
CA ALA A 264 2.78 -0.89 1.24
C ALA A 264 3.34 -2.21 0.63
N GLY A 265 2.52 -3.25 0.51
CA GLY A 265 2.99 -4.58 0.08
C GLY A 265 3.71 -5.36 1.19
N TYR A 266 3.50 -4.99 2.45
CA TYR A 266 3.95 -5.77 3.59
C TYR A 266 2.86 -6.74 4.02
N TYR A 267 3.23 -7.99 4.33
CA TYR A 267 2.35 -8.94 4.96
C TYR A 267 3.05 -9.66 6.11
N ARG A 268 2.27 -10.04 7.13
CA ARG A 268 2.80 -10.83 8.25
C ARG A 268 1.70 -11.63 8.94
N GLY A 269 2.04 -12.84 9.36
CA GLY A 269 1.25 -13.61 10.31
C GLY A 269 1.38 -13.01 11.71
N MET A 270 0.25 -12.86 12.41
CA MET A 270 0.21 -12.24 13.74
C MET A 270 -0.65 -13.07 14.70
N LYS A 271 -0.30 -13.06 16.00
CA LYS A 271 -1.15 -13.67 17.03
C LYS A 271 -2.41 -12.86 17.31
N ALA A 272 -2.30 -11.55 17.24
CA ALA A 272 -3.43 -10.65 17.19
C ALA A 272 -3.02 -9.37 16.47
N VAL A 273 -3.98 -8.73 15.84
CA VAL A 273 -3.76 -7.53 15.06
C VAL A 273 -4.97 -6.63 15.14
N SER A 274 -4.75 -5.33 15.09
CA SER A 274 -5.80 -4.34 14.89
C SER A 274 -5.48 -3.44 13.70
N VAL A 275 -6.52 -2.94 13.06
CA VAL A 275 -6.44 -2.04 11.91
C VAL A 275 -7.50 -0.96 12.04
N GLY A 276 -7.17 0.25 11.63
CA GLY A 276 -8.08 1.41 11.63
C GLY A 276 -7.71 2.46 12.67
N VAL A 277 -8.65 3.36 12.97
CA VAL A 277 -8.37 4.60 13.72
C VAL A 277 -7.81 4.35 15.12
N LYS A 278 -8.32 3.32 15.81
CA LYS A 278 -7.90 2.97 17.17
C LYS A 278 -6.89 1.81 17.19
N GLN A 279 -6.17 1.58 16.09
CA GLN A 279 -5.18 0.51 16.00
C GLN A 279 -4.16 0.53 17.14
N VAL A 280 -3.57 1.69 17.45
CA VAL A 280 -2.52 1.81 18.49
C VAL A 280 -3.05 1.39 19.87
N THR A 281 -4.21 1.93 20.26
CA THR A 281 -4.85 1.61 21.55
C THR A 281 -5.24 0.13 21.65
N ALA A 282 -5.85 -0.41 20.59
CA ALA A 282 -6.23 -1.82 20.53
C ALA A 282 -5.01 -2.75 20.57
N SER A 283 -3.92 -2.41 19.85
CA SER A 283 -2.68 -3.19 19.85
C SER A 283 -2.06 -3.23 21.23
N SER A 284 -1.95 -2.08 21.92
CA SER A 284 -1.42 -2.04 23.29
C SER A 284 -2.27 -2.82 24.30
N PHE A 285 -3.59 -2.90 24.10
CA PHE A 285 -4.47 -3.73 24.93
C PHE A 285 -4.23 -5.22 24.68
N LEU A 286 -4.18 -5.63 23.41
CA LEU A 286 -3.93 -7.01 23.00
C LEU A 286 -2.56 -7.51 23.50
N GLU A 287 -1.52 -6.70 23.35
CA GLU A 287 -0.17 -7.04 23.84
C GLU A 287 -0.15 -7.35 25.34
N LYS A 288 -0.88 -6.56 26.16
CA LYS A 288 -0.96 -6.78 27.61
C LYS A 288 -1.69 -8.07 27.96
N LYS A 289 -2.72 -8.44 27.21
CA LYS A 289 -3.51 -9.67 27.44
C LYS A 289 -2.77 -10.91 26.95
N ILE A 290 -2.16 -10.86 25.77
CA ILE A 290 -1.42 -11.98 25.16
C ILE A 290 -0.15 -12.31 25.93
N LYS A 291 0.51 -11.31 26.54
CA LYS A 291 1.66 -11.55 27.44
C LYS A 291 1.28 -12.35 28.69
N LYS A 292 0.03 -12.26 29.16
CA LYS A 292 -0.45 -13.02 30.33
C LYS A 292 -0.83 -14.45 29.96
N LYS A 293 -1.47 -14.63 28.81
CA LYS A 293 -1.92 -15.93 28.32
C LYS A 293 -1.74 -15.98 26.80
N SER A 294 -0.81 -16.81 26.33
CA SER A 294 -0.45 -16.92 24.92
C SER A 294 -1.36 -17.87 24.13
N GLU A 295 -1.96 -18.84 24.82
CA GLU A 295 -2.80 -19.88 24.24
C GLU A 295 -4.22 -19.67 24.73
N LEU A 296 -5.13 -19.35 23.82
CA LEU A 296 -6.51 -18.99 24.12
C LEU A 296 -7.45 -20.10 23.63
N ASN A 297 -8.40 -20.47 24.48
CA ASN A 297 -9.49 -21.36 24.10
C ASN A 297 -10.44 -20.66 23.12
N HIS A 298 -11.34 -21.41 22.49
CA HIS A 298 -12.33 -20.87 21.55
C HIS A 298 -13.07 -19.63 22.09
N ASP A 299 -13.70 -19.78 23.26
CA ASP A 299 -14.56 -18.74 23.81
C ASP A 299 -13.76 -17.54 24.34
N GLU A 300 -12.59 -17.82 24.93
CA GLU A 300 -11.66 -16.78 25.39
C GLU A 300 -11.12 -15.94 24.22
N THR A 301 -10.94 -16.55 23.05
CA THR A 301 -10.47 -15.86 21.84
C THR A 301 -11.54 -14.88 21.34
N ILE A 302 -12.81 -15.30 21.31
CA ILE A 302 -13.93 -14.43 20.95
C ILE A 302 -14.07 -13.28 21.96
N GLN A 303 -14.03 -13.61 23.26
CA GLN A 303 -14.13 -12.63 24.33
C GLN A 303 -13.00 -11.60 24.24
N LEU A 304 -11.76 -12.03 24.02
CA LEU A 304 -10.63 -11.11 23.92
C LEU A 304 -10.76 -10.16 22.72
N ALA A 305 -11.27 -10.64 21.58
CA ALA A 305 -11.48 -9.81 20.40
C ALA A 305 -12.53 -8.71 20.65
N ILE A 306 -13.65 -9.07 21.31
CA ILE A 306 -14.72 -8.12 21.66
C ILE A 306 -14.25 -7.13 22.74
N GLU A 307 -13.61 -7.61 23.80
CA GLU A 307 -13.05 -6.77 24.87
C GLU A 307 -12.03 -5.77 24.32
N ALA A 308 -11.18 -6.20 23.39
CA ALA A 308 -10.19 -5.33 22.76
C ALA A 308 -10.85 -4.22 21.93
N LEU A 309 -11.91 -4.55 21.19
CA LEU A 309 -12.67 -3.56 20.43
C LEU A 309 -13.37 -2.56 21.38
N GLN A 310 -14.08 -3.04 22.40
CA GLN A 310 -14.78 -2.21 23.39
C GLN A 310 -13.82 -1.30 24.15
N SER A 311 -12.69 -1.84 24.64
CA SER A 311 -11.68 -1.06 25.34
C SER A 311 -11.04 0.01 24.45
N SER A 312 -10.92 -0.23 23.14
CA SER A 312 -10.33 0.73 22.20
C SER A 312 -11.29 1.87 21.82
N LEU A 313 -12.59 1.57 21.76
CA LEU A 313 -13.64 2.52 21.43
C LEU A 313 -14.12 3.30 22.68
N GLY A 314 -13.97 2.74 23.88
CA GLY A 314 -14.48 3.33 25.12
C GLY A 314 -16.01 3.32 25.20
N ILE A 315 -16.66 2.44 24.44
CA ILE A 315 -18.12 2.33 24.31
C ILE A 315 -18.51 0.87 24.45
N GLU A 316 -19.58 0.60 25.18
CA GLU A 316 -20.24 -0.71 25.18
C GLU A 316 -20.91 -0.95 23.83
N THR A 317 -20.35 -1.88 23.05
CA THR A 317 -20.85 -2.19 21.71
C THR A 317 -22.09 -3.08 21.78
N ARG A 318 -23.19 -2.65 21.17
CA ARG A 318 -24.41 -3.45 21.01
C ARG A 318 -24.22 -4.48 19.89
N SER A 319 -25.03 -5.53 19.88
CA SER A 319 -24.93 -6.60 18.87
C SER A 319 -25.17 -6.10 17.44
N LYS A 320 -25.92 -5.01 17.28
CA LYS A 320 -26.21 -4.40 15.97
C LYS A 320 -25.01 -3.64 15.38
N ASP A 321 -24.09 -3.19 16.22
CA ASP A 321 -22.96 -2.33 15.84
C ASP A 321 -21.64 -3.13 15.72
N LEU A 322 -21.75 -4.46 15.76
CA LEU A 322 -20.62 -5.39 15.81
C LEU A 322 -20.82 -6.48 14.77
N GLU A 323 -19.79 -6.76 13.99
CA GLU A 323 -19.73 -7.95 13.15
C GLU A 323 -18.57 -8.82 13.62
N VAL A 324 -18.85 -10.10 13.89
CA VAL A 324 -17.85 -11.07 14.33
C VAL A 324 -17.91 -12.26 13.41
N VAL A 325 -16.74 -12.71 12.96
CA VAL A 325 -16.60 -13.99 12.27
C VAL A 325 -15.50 -14.81 12.92
N VAL A 326 -15.78 -16.10 13.02
CA VAL A 326 -14.95 -17.12 13.63
C VAL A 326 -14.69 -18.21 12.61
N VAL A 327 -13.45 -18.68 12.54
CA VAL A 327 -13.09 -19.93 11.87
C VAL A 327 -12.54 -20.87 12.93
N SER A 328 -12.99 -22.12 12.94
CA SER A 328 -12.62 -23.11 13.94
C SER A 328 -12.13 -24.41 13.31
N LYS A 329 -11.48 -25.26 14.11
CA LYS A 329 -11.10 -26.61 13.70
C LYS A 329 -12.28 -27.48 13.25
N LYS A 330 -13.44 -27.35 13.92
CA LYS A 330 -14.66 -28.12 13.62
C LYS A 330 -15.29 -27.63 12.32
N ASP A 331 -15.43 -26.32 12.20
CA ASP A 331 -16.01 -25.64 11.05
C ASP A 331 -14.93 -24.81 10.34
N LYS A 332 -14.23 -25.47 9.42
CA LYS A 332 -13.18 -24.87 8.58
C LYS A 332 -13.76 -23.93 7.52
N THR A 333 -15.04 -24.09 7.22
CA THR A 333 -15.72 -23.23 6.26
C THR A 333 -15.91 -21.84 6.86
N PHE A 334 -15.52 -20.82 6.12
CA PHE A 334 -15.85 -19.44 6.41
C PHE A 334 -17.34 -19.22 6.16
N SER A 335 -18.17 -19.58 7.14
CA SER A 335 -19.56 -19.18 7.18
C SER A 335 -19.61 -17.74 7.66
N SER A 336 -19.84 -16.82 6.71
CA SER A 336 -20.08 -15.41 7.02
C SER A 336 -21.28 -15.30 7.95
N VAL A 337 -21.11 -14.54 9.03
CA VAL A 337 -22.15 -14.06 9.95
C VAL A 337 -22.58 -15.10 10.98
N LEU A 338 -22.05 -14.97 12.21
CA LEU A 338 -22.85 -15.30 13.38
C LEU A 338 -24.07 -14.37 13.32
N SER A 339 -25.22 -14.90 12.91
CA SER A 339 -26.47 -14.16 12.97
C SER A 339 -26.68 -13.63 14.40
N LEU A 340 -27.42 -12.53 14.54
CA LEU A 340 -27.81 -11.92 15.83
C LEU A 340 -28.26 -12.94 16.90
N PHE A 341 -28.74 -14.11 16.49
CA PHE A 341 -29.19 -15.21 17.34
C PHE A 341 -28.05 -16.03 17.98
N SER A 342 -26.99 -16.36 17.24
CA SER A 342 -25.90 -17.21 17.77
C SER A 342 -24.91 -16.44 18.64
N LEU A 343 -24.81 -15.11 18.46
CA LEU A 343 -24.08 -14.23 19.38
C LEU A 343 -24.78 -14.15 20.75
N ALA A 344 -26.11 -14.14 20.79
CA ALA A 344 -26.86 -14.16 22.04
C ALA A 344 -26.67 -15.49 22.79
N ASP A 345 -26.69 -16.63 22.10
CA ASP A 345 -26.47 -17.95 22.71
C ASP A 345 -24.99 -18.17 23.12
N ALA A 346 -24.03 -17.71 22.31
CA ALA A 346 -22.61 -17.74 22.65
C ALA A 346 -22.26 -16.80 23.81
N LEU A 347 -23.05 -15.75 24.06
CA LEU A 347 -22.88 -14.82 25.19
C LEU A 347 -23.76 -15.18 26.40
N ALA A 348 -24.82 -15.98 26.23
CA ALA A 348 -25.72 -16.44 27.30
C ALA A 348 -25.05 -17.43 28.27
N GLY A 349 -23.99 -18.14 27.83
CA GLY A 349 -23.19 -19.02 28.68
C GLY A 349 -22.12 -18.31 29.52
N PHE A 350 -21.92 -17.00 29.33
CA PHE A 350 -20.84 -16.26 29.95
C PHE A 350 -21.38 -15.12 30.82
N SER A 351 -20.58 -14.71 31.83
CA SER A 351 -20.82 -13.51 32.67
C SER A 351 -20.89 -12.18 31.90
N VAL A 352 -20.99 -12.23 30.56
CA VAL A 352 -21.24 -11.13 29.63
C VAL A 352 -22.74 -11.02 29.28
N ALA A 353 -23.58 -12.01 29.64
CA ALA A 353 -25.03 -11.99 29.44
C ALA A 353 -25.74 -10.75 30.04
N ARG A 354 -25.13 -10.09 31.04
CA ARG A 354 -25.65 -8.84 31.63
C ARG A 354 -25.49 -7.60 30.73
N LEU A 355 -24.70 -7.65 29.66
CA LEU A 355 -24.48 -6.52 28.75
C LEU A 355 -25.40 -6.55 27.51
N PHE A 356 -26.04 -7.69 27.21
CA PHE A 356 -26.85 -7.86 26.00
C PHE A 356 -28.33 -8.16 26.27
N VAL A 357 -28.69 -8.53 27.51
CA VAL A 357 -30.09 -8.67 27.94
C VAL A 357 -30.34 -7.63 29.04
N GLY A 358 -30.63 -6.40 28.63
CA GLY A 358 -30.88 -5.29 29.54
C GLY A 358 -31.53 -4.11 28.84
N SER A 359 -32.87 -4.07 28.89
CA SER A 359 -33.83 -3.03 28.47
C SER A 359 -33.97 -2.72 26.98
#